data_AF-A0A419KFZ9-F1
#
_entry.id   AF-A0A419KFZ9-F1
#
_cell.length_a   1.000
_cell.length_b   1.000
_cell.length_c   1.000
_cell.angle_alpha   90.00
_cell.angle_beta   90.00
_cell.angle_gamma   90.00
#
_symmetry.space_group_name_H-M   'P 1'
#
loop_
_entity.id
_entity.type
_entity.pdbx_description
1 polymer ?
#
loop_
_entity_poly.entity_id
_entity_poly.type
_entity_poly.pdbx_seq_one_letter_code
_entity_poly.pdbx_strand_id
1 'polypeptide(L)' 'MKKMYFLMVLFTCLLTVTPALAQIPADTNSDNKLTKEELVNAILPYMLGEGSYTLDDVGDAAWVYAYWDGKPKII' A
#
# COMPACT_ATOMS: atom_id res chain seq x y z
N MET A 1 -5.99 26.48 -33.72
CA MET A 1 -4.72 25.82 -33.31
C MET A 1 -4.54 25.73 -31.79
N LYS A 2 -4.71 26.82 -31.00
CA LYS A 2 -4.58 26.78 -29.52
C LYS A 2 -5.48 25.74 -28.80
N LYS A 3 -6.72 25.54 -29.25
CA LYS A 3 -7.65 24.52 -28.71
C LYS A 3 -7.17 23.08 -28.94
N MET A 4 -6.40 22.85 -30.00
CA MET A 4 -5.88 21.53 -30.38
C MET A 4 -4.67 21.14 -29.51
N TYR A 5 -3.81 22.11 -29.19
CA TYR A 5 -2.75 21.93 -28.19
C TYR A 5 -3.31 21.63 -26.80
N PHE A 6 -4.38 22.33 -26.39
CA PHE A 6 -5.03 22.07 -25.10
C PHE A 6 -5.60 20.65 -25.02
N LEU A 7 -6.25 20.16 -26.10
CA LEU A 7 -6.78 18.80 -26.16
C LEU A 7 -5.66 17.75 -26.13
N MET A 8 -4.54 18.02 -26.81
CA MET A 8 -3.38 17.12 -26.86
C MET A 8 -2.69 17.01 -25.49
N VAL A 9 -2.53 18.12 -24.76
CA VAL A 9 -1.97 18.13 -23.39
C VAL A 9 -2.87 17.36 -22.43
N LEU A 10 -4.19 17.53 -22.53
CA LEU A 10 -5.16 16.81 -21.70
C LEU A 10 -5.11 15.30 -21.95
N PHE A 11 -4.96 14.88 -23.21
CA PHE A 11 -4.85 13.47 -23.60
C PHE A 11 -3.55 12.83 -23.11
N THR A 12 -2.43 13.56 -23.13
CA THR A 12 -1.16 13.05 -22.59
C THR A 12 -1.16 12.89 -21.08
N CYS A 13 -1.90 13.72 -20.33
CA CYS A 13 -2.04 13.57 -18.87
C CYS A 13 -2.85 12.33 -18.47
N LEU A 14 -3.75 11.84 -19.33
CA LEU A 14 -4.53 10.62 -19.04
C LEU A 14 -3.72 9.33 -19.22
N LEU A 15 -2.58 9.38 -19.93
CA LEU A 15 -1.74 8.21 -20.21
C LEU A 15 -0.70 7.92 -19.11
N THR A 16 -0.57 8.79 -18.11
CA THR A 16 0.43 8.63 -17.03
C THR A 16 -0.14 8.06 -15.74
N VAL A 17 -1.30 7.42 -15.78
CA VAL A 17 -1.84 6.69 -14.61
C VAL A 17 -1.04 5.39 -14.45
N THR A 18 0.09 5.46 -13.77
CA THR A 18 0.79 4.26 -13.30
C THR A 18 -0.01 3.66 -12.15
N PRO A 19 -0.36 2.36 -12.19
CA PRO A 19 -0.91 1.70 -11.01
C PRO A 19 0.12 1.84 -9.89
N ALA A 20 -0.28 2.43 -8.77
CA ALA A 20 0.54 2.40 -7.58
C ALA A 20 0.69 0.93 -7.18
N LEU A 21 1.92 0.43 -7.10
CA LEU A 21 2.18 -0.83 -6.44
C LEU A 21 1.81 -0.61 -4.97
N ALA A 22 0.69 -1.19 -4.55
CA ALA A 22 0.29 -1.16 -3.15
C ALA A 22 1.29 -2.00 -2.35
N GLN A 23 2.08 -1.34 -1.52
CA GLN A 23 2.95 -2.00 -0.55
C GLN A 23 2.09 -2.64 0.53
N ILE A 24 2.51 -3.79 1.05
CA ILE A 24 1.84 -4.41 2.19
C ILE A 24 2.04 -3.50 3.41
N PRO A 25 0.98 -3.08 4.12
CA PRO A 25 1.13 -2.34 5.35
C PRO A 25 2.00 -3.11 6.35
N ALA A 26 2.83 -2.40 7.10
CA ALA A 26 3.81 -2.96 8.04
C ALA A 26 4.95 -3.82 7.44
N ASP A 27 5.06 -3.98 6.12
CA ASP A 27 6.27 -4.53 5.47
C ASP A 27 7.39 -3.48 5.52
N THR A 28 8.20 -3.55 6.57
CA THR A 28 9.22 -2.53 6.89
C THR A 28 10.47 -2.66 6.04
N ASN A 29 10.76 -3.87 5.57
CA ASN A 29 11.95 -4.16 4.75
C ASN A 29 11.63 -4.14 3.23
N SER A 30 10.35 -3.98 2.86
CA SER A 30 9.84 -3.92 1.48
C SER A 30 10.16 -5.19 0.66
N ASP A 31 10.23 -6.35 1.31
CA ASP A 31 10.52 -7.63 0.67
C ASP A 31 9.27 -8.36 0.12
N ASN A 32 8.09 -7.72 0.21
CA ASN A 32 6.78 -8.26 -0.14
C ASN A 32 6.40 -9.51 0.67
N LYS A 33 6.91 -9.62 1.90
CA LYS A 33 6.61 -10.72 2.79
C LYS A 33 6.47 -10.22 4.22
N LEU A 34 5.23 -9.98 4.62
CA LEU A 34 4.90 -9.61 5.98
C LEU A 34 5.21 -10.77 6.95
N THR A 35 6.18 -10.55 7.82
CA THR A 35 6.55 -11.50 8.87
C THR A 35 5.69 -11.32 10.13
N LYS A 36 5.73 -12.32 11.02
CA LYS A 36 5.10 -12.20 12.34
C LYS A 36 5.69 -11.04 13.15
N GLU A 37 7.01 -10.87 13.08
CA GLU A 37 7.72 -9.84 13.82
C GLU A 37 7.27 -8.45 13.38
N GLU A 38 7.22 -8.20 12.07
CA GLU A 38 6.72 -6.95 11.50
C GLU A 38 5.25 -6.69 11.88
N LEU A 39 4.40 -7.70 11.80
CA LEU A 39 3.00 -7.57 12.20
C LEU A 39 2.86 -7.22 13.69
N VAL A 40 3.61 -7.88 14.58
CA VAL A 40 3.57 -7.60 16.02
C VAL A 40 4.11 -6.20 16.33
N ASN A 41 5.18 -5.80 15.64
CA ASN A 41 5.78 -4.48 15.77
C ASN A 41 4.89 -3.35 15.22
N ALA A 42 3.90 -3.67 14.38
CA ALA A 42 2.85 -2.74 13.97
C ALA A 42 1.67 -2.71 14.96
N ILE A 43 1.16 -3.88 15.36
CA ILE A 43 -0.02 -4.00 16.21
C ILE A 43 0.22 -3.48 17.63
N LEU A 44 1.36 -3.81 18.25
CA LEU A 44 1.59 -3.47 19.65
C LEU A 44 1.68 -1.95 19.89
N PRO A 45 2.48 -1.18 19.13
CA PRO A 45 2.48 0.28 19.28
C PRO A 45 1.09 0.87 19.01
N TYR A 46 0.41 0.42 17.95
CA TYR A 46 -0.95 0.88 17.64
C TYR A 46 -1.91 0.70 18.83
N MET A 47 -1.92 -0.48 19.45
CA MET A 47 -2.77 -0.78 20.61
C MET A 47 -2.46 0.08 21.85
N LEU A 48 -1.21 0.52 22.00
CA LEU A 48 -0.78 1.40 23.08
C LEU A 48 -1.03 2.88 22.76
N GLY A 49 -1.55 3.21 21.58
CA GLY A 49 -1.69 4.59 21.11
C GLY A 49 -0.34 5.21 20.72
N GLU A 50 0.66 4.39 20.44
CA GLU A 50 2.00 4.76 20.00
C GLU A 50 2.18 4.41 18.50
N GLY A 51 3.20 5.00 17.86
CA GLY A 51 3.51 4.73 16.46
C GLY A 51 2.64 5.50 15.46
N SER A 52 2.82 5.19 14.17
CA SER A 52 2.22 5.94 13.05
C SER A 52 1.15 5.17 12.28
N TYR A 53 0.94 3.89 12.59
CA TYR A 53 -0.05 3.06 11.90
C TYR A 53 -1.47 3.41 12.34
N THR A 54 -2.39 3.39 11.39
CA THR A 54 -3.82 3.52 11.59
C THR A 54 -4.46 2.16 11.85
N LEU A 55 -5.74 2.14 12.24
CA LEU A 55 -6.51 0.89 12.37
C LEU A 55 -6.57 0.13 11.04
N ASP A 56 -6.70 0.86 9.94
CA ASP A 56 -6.77 0.27 8.60
C ASP A 56 -5.43 -0.39 8.25
N ASP A 57 -4.29 0.26 8.55
CA ASP A 57 -2.96 -0.33 8.30
C ASP A 57 -2.76 -1.65 9.04
N VAL A 58 -3.09 -1.69 10.35
CA VAL A 58 -2.93 -2.93 11.14
C VAL A 58 -3.95 -4.01 10.74
N GLY A 59 -5.16 -3.61 10.32
CA GLY A 59 -6.19 -4.50 9.82
C GLY A 59 -5.80 -5.17 8.51
N ASP A 60 -5.31 -4.38 7.55
CA ASP A 60 -4.84 -4.85 6.26
C ASP A 60 -3.60 -5.76 6.41
N ALA A 61 -2.64 -5.37 7.25
CA ALA A 61 -1.49 -6.21 7.58
C ALA A 61 -1.92 -7.55 8.19
N ALA A 62 -2.85 -7.55 9.15
CA ALA A 62 -3.36 -8.77 9.77
C ALA A 62 -4.09 -9.66 8.75
N TRP A 63 -4.84 -9.07 7.82
CA TRP A 63 -5.51 -9.82 6.76
C TRP A 63 -4.52 -10.49 5.80
N VAL A 64 -3.52 -9.75 5.33
CA VAL A 64 -2.45 -10.29 4.46
C VAL A 64 -1.72 -11.44 5.15
N TYR A 65 -1.37 -11.27 6.43
CA TYR A 65 -0.71 -12.32 7.20
C TYR A 65 -1.59 -13.57 7.36
N ALA A 66 -2.85 -13.40 7.79
CA ALA A 66 -3.72 -14.52 8.13
C ALA A 66 -4.25 -15.28 6.92
N TYR A 67 -4.54 -14.59 5.82
CA TYR A 67 -5.26 -15.18 4.69
C TYR A 67 -4.41 -15.30 3.43
N TRP A 68 -3.34 -14.52 3.29
CA TRP A 68 -2.52 -14.48 2.06
C TRP A 68 -1.07 -14.97 2.30
N ASP A 69 -0.82 -15.71 3.37
CA ASP A 69 0.51 -16.24 3.72
C ASP A 69 1.58 -15.14 3.83
N GLY A 70 1.17 -13.94 4.27
CA GLY A 70 2.03 -12.77 4.39
C GLY A 70 2.46 -12.15 3.06
N LYS A 71 1.88 -12.56 1.92
CA LYS A 71 2.29 -12.10 0.58
C LYS A 71 1.16 -11.37 -0.15
N PRO A 72 1.46 -10.47 -1.10
CA PRO A 72 0.45 -9.86 -1.95
C PRO A 72 -0.25 -10.93 -2.77
N LYS A 73 -1.57 -10.81 -2.96
CA LYS A 73 -2.26 -11.62 -3.95
C LYS A 73 -1.89 -11.15 -5.35
N ILE A 74 -1.42 -12.10 -6.16
CA ILE A 74 -1.30 -11.94 -7.61
C ILE A 74 -2.67 -12.30 -8.18
N ILE A 75 -3.28 -11.37 -8.92
CA ILE A 75 -4.59 -11.51 -9.58
C ILE A 75 -4.37 -11.73 -11.07
#